data_AF-A0A7X6SV60-F1
#
_entry.id   AF-A0A7X6SV60-F1
#
_cell.length_a   1.000
_cell.length_b   1.000
_cell.length_c   1.000
_cell.angle_alpha   90.00
_cell.angle_beta   90.00
_cell.angle_gamma   90.00
#
_symmetry.space_group_name_H-M   'P 1'
#
loop_
_entity.id
_entity.type
_entity.pdbx_description
1 polymer ?
#
loop_
_entity_poly.entity_id
_entity_poly.type
_entity_poly.pdbx_seq_one_letter_code
_entity_poly.pdbx_strand_id
1 'polypeptide(L)' 'MTVRIRIRGGRELTGETVPDAIRDAYGPTAEFWPNRDPNGPEAGMIVSPVPYEDLGAYNIHATVLWIDHHP' A
#
# COMPACT_ATOMS: atom_id res chain seq x y z
N MET A 1 4.08 -17.68 6.13
CA MET A 1 3.87 -16.27 6.51
C MET A 1 3.21 -15.53 5.37
N THR A 2 1.99 -15.06 5.61
CA THR A 2 1.18 -14.36 4.62
C THR A 2 0.77 -13.02 5.23
N VAL A 3 0.89 -11.96 4.45
CA VAL A 3 0.47 -10.62 4.83
C VAL A 3 -0.96 -10.38 4.37
N ARG A 4 -1.77 -9.76 5.24
CA ARG A 4 -3.07 -9.20 4.89
C ARG A 4 -3.05 -7.70 5.04
N ILE A 5 -3.52 -6.98 4.01
CA ILE A 5 -3.57 -5.52 3.98
C ILE A 5 -5.02 -5.09 3.83
N ARG A 6 -5.55 -4.34 4.79
CA ARG A 6 -6.90 -3.78 4.71
C ARG A 6 -6.83 -2.34 4.26
N ILE A 7 -7.55 -2.03 3.17
CA ILE A 7 -7.60 -0.68 2.60
C ILE A 7 -8.96 -0.03 2.83
N ARG A 8 -8.98 1.31 2.80
CA ARG A 8 -10.22 2.10 2.90
C ARG A 8 -11.17 1.67 1.78
N GLY A 9 -12.45 1.54 2.14
CA GLY A 9 -13.48 0.95 1.26
C GLY A 9 -13.72 -0.55 1.50
N GLY A 10 -13.02 -1.17 2.46
CA GLY A 10 -13.33 -2.53 2.92
C GLY A 10 -12.73 -3.64 2.06
N ARG A 11 -11.88 -3.31 1.08
CA ARG A 11 -11.15 -4.28 0.28
C ARG A 11 -9.91 -4.78 1.04
N GLU A 12 -9.53 -6.02 0.79
CA GLU A 12 -8.36 -6.66 1.39
C GLU A 12 -7.42 -7.17 0.30
N LEU A 13 -6.12 -7.07 0.55
CA LEU A 13 -5.06 -7.61 -0.30
C LEU A 13 -4.30 -8.67 0.49
N THR A 14 -3.83 -9.71 -0.20
CA THR A 14 -3.10 -10.81 0.42
C THR A 14 -1.86 -11.13 -0.41
N GLY A 15 -0.75 -11.41 0.23
CA GLY A 15 0.49 -11.83 -0.45
C GLY A 15 1.52 -12.37 0.52
N GLU A 16 2.64 -12.86 0.01
CA GLU A 16 3.73 -13.36 0.86
C GLU A 16 4.39 -12.23 1.66
N THR A 17 4.55 -11.07 1.04
CA THR A 17 5.07 -9.84 1.65
C THR A 17 4.16 -8.64 1.37
N VAL A 18 4.34 -7.54 2.11
CA VAL A 18 3.63 -6.27 1.84
C VAL A 18 3.90 -5.78 0.40
N PRO A 19 5.16 -5.70 -0.07
CA PRO A 19 5.43 -5.33 -1.47
C PRO A 19 4.77 -6.24 -2.49
N ASP A 20 4.75 -7.56 -2.28
CA ASP A 20 4.16 -8.49 -3.25
C ASP A 20 2.65 -8.30 -3.36
N ALA A 21 1.94 -8.22 -2.23
CA ALA A 21 0.50 -7.99 -2.20
C ALA A 21 0.11 -6.66 -2.88
N ILE A 22 0.94 -5.63 -2.74
CA ILE A 22 0.71 -4.32 -3.34
C ILE A 22 0.99 -4.34 -4.83
N ARG A 23 2.11 -4.94 -5.25
CA ARG A 23 2.53 -4.97 -6.66
C ARG A 23 1.64 -5.85 -7.51
N ASP A 24 1.13 -6.96 -6.95
CA ASP A 24 0.14 -7.80 -7.62
C ASP A 24 -1.16 -7.03 -7.90
N ALA A 25 -1.59 -6.19 -6.94
CA ALA A 25 -2.85 -5.46 -7.04
C ALA A 25 -2.77 -4.15 -7.85
N TYR A 26 -1.65 -3.42 -7.78
CA TYR A 26 -1.53 -2.06 -8.32
C TYR A 26 -0.38 -1.88 -9.34
N GLY A 27 0.38 -2.94 -9.59
CA GLY A 27 1.47 -2.95 -10.58
C GLY A 27 2.87 -2.86 -9.97
N PRO A 28 3.90 -3.14 -10.78
CA PRO A 28 5.27 -3.42 -10.29
C PRO A 28 5.96 -2.22 -9.61
N THR A 29 5.54 -0.99 -9.92
CA THR A 29 6.09 0.23 -9.35
C THR A 29 5.33 0.72 -8.12
N ALA A 30 4.28 0.01 -7.70
CA ALA A 30 3.52 0.38 -6.52
C ALA A 30 4.32 0.11 -5.24
N GLU A 31 4.22 1.03 -4.29
CA GLU A 31 4.94 1.02 -3.03
C GLU A 31 4.05 1.47 -1.87
N PHE A 32 4.41 1.05 -0.66
CA PHE A 32 3.74 1.45 0.57
C PHE A 32 4.49 2.59 1.25
N TRP A 33 3.78 3.69 1.49
CA TRP A 33 4.25 4.81 2.29
C TRP A 33 3.59 4.79 3.66
N PRO A 34 4.34 4.45 4.73
CA PRO A 34 3.79 4.44 6.06
C PRO A 34 3.37 5.85 6.50
N ASN A 35 2.27 5.93 7.22
CA ASN A 35 1.86 7.16 7.85
C ASN A 35 2.90 7.57 8.91
N ARG A 36 3.18 8.87 9.02
CA ARG A 36 4.12 9.40 10.01
C ARG A 36 3.53 9.45 11.41
N ASP A 37 2.20 9.46 11.53
CA ASP A 37 1.51 9.37 12.81
C ASP A 37 1.15 7.90 13.11
N PRO A 38 1.88 7.22 14.01
CA PRO A 38 1.59 5.83 14.36
C PRO A 38 0.29 5.67 15.15
N ASN A 39 -0.28 6.75 15.70
CA ASN A 39 -1.56 6.72 16.40
C ASN A 39 -2.73 7.16 15.49
N GLY A 40 -2.43 7.48 14.23
CA GLY A 40 -3.44 7.84 13.24
C GLY A 40 -4.32 6.65 12.88
N PRO A 41 -5.55 6.88 12.39
CA PRO A 41 -6.48 5.82 11.98
C PRO A 41 -6.04 5.07 10.71
N GLU A 42 -4.93 5.46 10.11
CA GLU A 42 -4.43 4.97 8.83
C GLU A 42 -2.97 4.54 9.02
N ALA A 43 -2.65 3.32 8.58
CA ALA A 43 -1.29 2.81 8.58
C ALA A 43 -0.42 3.46 7.50
N GLY A 44 -1.01 3.95 6.40
CA GLY A 44 -0.28 4.60 5.31
C GLY A 44 -1.03 4.67 4.00
N MET A 45 -0.30 4.85 2.91
CA MET A 45 -0.82 4.96 1.56
C MET A 45 -0.09 4.02 0.60
N ILE A 46 -0.80 3.54 -0.42
CA ILE A 46 -0.20 2.86 -1.56
C ILE A 46 -0.09 3.87 -2.68
N VAL A 47 1.13 4.05 -3.19
CA VAL A 47 1.41 5.01 -4.24
C VAL A 47 2.22 4.37 -5.36
N SER A 48 2.26 5.01 -6.53
CA SER A 48 3.22 4.68 -7.58
C SER A 48 3.69 5.94 -8.28
N PRO A 49 4.93 6.00 -8.77
CA PRO A 49 5.40 7.16 -9.53
C PRO A 49 4.56 7.37 -10.80
N VAL A 50 4.33 8.63 -11.16
CA VAL A 50 3.75 9.01 -12.45
C VAL A 50 4.83 8.88 -13.54
N PRO A 51 4.55 8.24 -14.69
CA PRO A 51 5.56 8.12 -15.74
C PRO A 51 5.90 9.47 -16.42
N TYR A 52 7.21 9.67 -16.61
CA TYR A 52 7.93 10.46 -17.62
C TYR A 52 7.78 11.98 -17.78
N GLU A 53 6.90 12.71 -17.08
CA GLU A 53 6.89 14.19 -17.22
C GLU A 53 6.86 15.00 -15.91
N ASP A 54 6.49 14.38 -14.79
CA ASP A 54 6.49 15.02 -13.47
C ASP A 54 7.37 14.25 -12.47
N LEU A 55 8.66 14.57 -12.45
CA LEU A 55 9.60 14.03 -11.46
C LEU A 55 9.16 14.46 -10.05
N GLY A 56 8.62 13.51 -9.29
CA GLY A 56 8.14 13.73 -7.92
C GLY A 56 6.62 13.68 -7.74
N ALA A 57 5.85 13.49 -8.81
CA ALA A 57 4.43 13.19 -8.71
C ALA A 57 4.18 11.69 -8.51
N TYR A 58 3.19 11.37 -7.68
CA TYR A 58 2.79 10.01 -7.37
C TYR A 58 1.27 9.86 -7.51
N ASN A 59 0.83 8.77 -8.14
CA ASN A 59 -0.55 8.33 -8.09
C ASN A 59 -0.82 7.73 -6.70
N ILE A 60 -1.88 8.17 -6.03
CA ILE A 60 -2.36 7.54 -4.80
C ILE A 60 -3.41 6.50 -5.19
N HIS A 61 -3.12 5.23 -4.94
CA HIS A 61 -4.02 4.12 -5.28
C HIS A 61 -5.01 3.82 -4.17
N ALA A 62 -4.54 3.79 -2.92
CA ALA A 62 -5.37 3.44 -1.78
C ALA A 62 -4.79 3.94 -0.45
N THR A 63 -5.67 4.19 0.51
CA THR A 63 -5.30 4.37 1.93
C THR A 63 -5.32 3.02 2.63
N VAL A 64 -4.24 2.67 3.31
CA VAL A 64 -4.12 1.45 4.13
C VAL A 64 -4.57 1.77 5.55
N LEU A 65 -5.50 0.96 6.06
CA LEU A 65 -5.99 1.07 7.43
C LEU A 65 -5.17 0.18 8.37
N TRP A 66 -4.79 -1.01 7.91
CA TRP A 66 -4.12 -2.01 8.73
C TRP A 66 -3.29 -2.98 7.89
N ILE A 67 -2.19 -3.48 8.46
CA ILE A 67 -1.36 -4.56 7.91
C ILE A 67 -1.20 -5.62 9.00
N ASP A 68 -1.56 -6.86 8.67
CA ASP A 68 -1.46 -8.01 9.57
C ASP A 68 -0.49 -9.05 9.01
N HIS A 69 0.35 -9.62 9.88
CA HIS A 69 1.31 -10.65 9.55
C HIS A 69 0.85 -11.98 10.14
N HIS A 70 0.24 -12.83 9.32
CA HIS A 70 -0.13 -14.18 9.77
C HIS A 70 1.07 -15.13 9.64
N PRO A 71 1.44 -15.84 10.72
CA PRO A 71 2.51 -16.85 10.68
C PRO A 71 2.19 -17.97 9.68
#